data_AF-A0A831ZFX0-F1
#
_entry.id   AF-A0A831ZFX0-F1
#
_cell.length_a   1.000
_cell.length_b   1.000
_cell.length_c   1.000
_cell.angle_alpha   90.00
_cell.angle_beta   90.00
_cell.angle_gamma   90.00
#
_symmetry.space_group_name_H-M   'P 1'
#
loop_
_entity.id
_entity.type
_entity.pdbx_description
1 polymer ?
#
loop_
_entity_poly.entity_id
_entity_poly.type
_entity_poly.pdbx_seq_one_letter_code
_entity_poly.pdbx_strand_id
1 'polypeptide(L)'
;LAYDAYCSEENEDQQALMLKRHIDSIRKHIHELSAKDYSSLKGLRSLDLVLLFIPIEAAFVVAFQGDEKLFSDAFEHKIVVVTPTTLLATLRTIENIWRFERQNENARIIANKAGAIHDKLCGFVQDMEKIGVQVDTLHRTYEGAMGKLSTGKGNLIRQASQLVELGAKTKKTLPSTLLSSQDENSNHADEQDHIE
;
A
#
# COMPACT_ATOMS: atom_id res chain seq x y z
N LEU A 1 2.67 -40.88 35.96
CA LEU A 1 2.38 -41.57 37.24
C LEU A 1 1.03 -42.27 37.22
N ALA A 2 -0.12 -41.57 37.22
CA ALA A 2 -1.43 -42.25 37.20
C ALA A 2 -1.68 -43.06 35.92
N TYR A 3 -1.30 -42.50 34.76
CA TYR A 3 -1.34 -43.23 33.48
C TYR A 3 -0.40 -44.44 33.43
N ASP A 4 0.83 -44.31 33.93
CA ASP A 4 1.78 -45.44 33.95
C ASP A 4 1.28 -46.58 34.85
N ALA A 5 0.67 -46.23 35.98
CA ALA A 5 0.02 -47.18 36.87
C ALA A 5 -1.21 -47.84 36.20
N TYR A 6 -2.03 -47.06 35.49
CA TYR A 6 -3.14 -47.59 34.69
C TYR A 6 -2.67 -48.63 33.66
N CYS A 7 -1.55 -48.37 32.95
CA CYS A 7 -1.01 -49.30 31.97
C CYS A 7 -0.38 -50.56 32.58
N SER A 8 0.05 -50.51 33.84
CA SER A 8 0.77 -51.61 34.50
C SER A 8 -0.14 -52.48 35.39
N GLU A 9 -1.39 -52.06 35.60
CA GLU A 9 -2.34 -52.74 36.47
C GLU A 9 -3.12 -53.83 35.73
N GLU A 10 -3.17 -55.03 36.31
CA GLU A 10 -3.87 -56.19 35.75
C GLU A 10 -5.29 -56.35 36.31
N ASN A 11 -5.56 -55.79 37.49
CA ASN A 11 -6.88 -55.83 38.11
C ASN A 11 -7.77 -54.73 37.56
N GLU A 12 -8.90 -55.09 36.95
CA GLU A 12 -9.86 -54.17 36.32
C GLU A 12 -10.37 -53.07 37.26
N ASP A 13 -10.65 -53.38 38.52
CA ASP A 13 -11.15 -52.40 39.50
C ASP A 13 -10.07 -51.37 39.85
N GLN A 14 -8.82 -51.82 40.00
CA GLN A 14 -7.68 -50.95 40.28
C GLN A 14 -7.30 -50.12 39.05
N GLN A 15 -7.40 -50.71 37.85
CA GLN A 15 -7.19 -50.02 36.59
C GLN A 15 -8.20 -48.87 36.41
N ALA A 16 -9.50 -49.12 36.65
CA ALA A 16 -10.53 -48.08 36.62
C ALA A 16 -10.26 -46.95 37.62
N LEU A 17 -9.77 -47.28 38.81
CA LEU A 17 -9.38 -46.28 39.81
C LEU A 17 -8.20 -45.40 39.34
N MET A 18 -7.18 -46.00 38.70
CA MET A 18 -6.03 -45.25 38.17
C MET A 18 -6.42 -44.37 36.99
N LEU A 19 -7.33 -44.83 36.13
CA LEU A 19 -7.91 -44.03 35.05
C LEU A 19 -8.62 -42.79 35.60
N LYS A 20 -9.46 -42.96 36.62
CA LYS A 20 -10.16 -41.84 37.27
C LYS A 20 -9.18 -40.82 37.84
N ARG A 21 -8.11 -41.28 38.52
CA ARG A 21 -7.06 -40.40 39.04
C ARG A 21 -6.33 -39.62 37.94
N HIS A 22 -6.10 -40.24 36.78
CA HIS A 22 -5.50 -39.57 35.63
C HIS A 22 -6.42 -38.47 35.08
N ILE A 23 -7.70 -38.76 34.89
CA ILE A 23 -8.71 -37.78 34.44
C ILE A 23 -8.82 -36.62 35.43
N ASP A 24 -8.91 -36.90 36.74
CA ASP A 24 -8.99 -35.87 37.77
C ASP A 24 -7.74 -34.98 37.81
N SER A 25 -6.56 -35.55 37.55
CA SER A 25 -5.32 -34.77 37.42
C SER A 25 -5.36 -33.82 36.23
N ILE A 26 -5.87 -34.26 35.08
CA ILE A 26 -6.03 -33.40 33.89
C ILE A 26 -7.05 -32.29 34.18
N ARG A 27 -8.21 -32.62 34.76
CA ARG A 27 -9.25 -31.64 35.10
C ARG A 27 -8.70 -30.57 36.05
N LYS A 28 -7.93 -30.99 37.05
CA LYS A 28 -7.22 -30.07 37.96
C LYS A 28 -6.27 -29.13 37.21
N HIS A 29 -5.47 -29.64 36.27
CA HIS A 29 -4.57 -28.82 35.46
C HIS A 29 -5.34 -27.82 34.57
N ILE A 30 -6.49 -28.22 34.01
CA ILE A 30 -7.37 -27.30 33.27
C ILE A 30 -7.78 -26.13 34.16
N HIS A 31 -8.27 -26.41 35.37
CA HIS A 31 -8.72 -25.36 36.29
C HIS A 31 -7.56 -24.47 36.78
N GLU A 32 -6.39 -25.05 37.04
CA GLU A 32 -5.20 -24.28 37.46
C GLU A 32 -4.67 -23.36 36.35
N LEU A 33 -4.76 -23.79 35.09
CA LEU A 33 -4.34 -22.97 33.94
C LEU A 33 -5.35 -21.87 33.62
N SER A 34 -6.64 -22.13 33.76
CA SER A 34 -7.67 -21.12 33.46
C SER A 34 -7.65 -19.96 34.47
N ALA A 35 -7.25 -20.24 35.71
CA ALA A 35 -7.05 -19.22 36.74
C ALA A 35 -5.84 -18.30 36.45
N LYS A 36 -4.91 -18.74 35.62
CA LYS A 36 -3.75 -17.94 35.21
C LYS A 36 -4.17 -17.14 33.97
N ASP A 37 -4.62 -15.90 34.18
CA ASP A 37 -5.15 -15.01 33.14
C ASP A 37 -4.04 -14.50 32.18
N TYR A 38 -3.51 -15.42 31.37
CA TYR A 38 -2.46 -15.11 30.39
C TYR A 38 -2.94 -14.14 29.31
N SER A 39 -4.24 -14.13 28.99
CA SER A 39 -4.88 -13.21 28.05
C SER A 39 -4.81 -11.74 28.48
N SER A 40 -4.77 -11.47 29.79
CA SER A 40 -4.76 -10.11 30.34
C SER A 40 -3.37 -9.48 30.47
N LEU A 41 -2.29 -10.21 30.15
CA LEU A 41 -0.94 -9.70 30.31
C LEU A 41 -0.70 -8.52 29.35
N LYS A 42 -0.65 -7.32 29.93
CA LYS A 42 -0.38 -6.07 29.21
C LYS A 42 0.94 -6.16 28.46
N GLY A 43 0.90 -5.94 27.15
CA GLY A 43 2.08 -5.85 26.28
C GLY A 43 2.36 -7.10 25.44
N LEU A 44 1.63 -8.20 25.65
CA LEU A 44 1.70 -9.38 24.79
C LEU A 44 0.47 -9.44 23.88
N ARG A 45 0.67 -9.58 22.57
CA ARG A 45 -0.38 -10.05 21.65
C ARG A 45 -0.54 -11.55 21.82
N SER A 46 -1.14 -11.97 22.93
CA SER A 46 -1.45 -13.37 23.20
C SER A 46 -2.78 -13.77 22.57
N LEU A 47 -2.94 -15.07 22.34
CA LEU A 47 -4.21 -15.66 21.92
C LEU A 47 -5.17 -15.73 23.12
N ASP A 48 -6.48 -15.69 22.86
CA ASP A 48 -7.52 -15.82 23.89
C ASP A 48 -7.70 -17.27 24.41
N LEU A 49 -6.71 -18.15 24.18
CA LEU A 49 -6.74 -19.54 24.63
C LEU A 49 -5.36 -19.98 25.12
N VAL A 50 -5.35 -20.98 26.01
CA VAL A 50 -4.14 -21.60 26.55
C VAL A 50 -4.03 -23.04 26.03
N LEU A 51 -2.83 -23.43 25.60
CA LEU A 51 -2.56 -24.80 25.16
C LEU A 51 -2.12 -25.66 26.36
N LEU A 52 -2.90 -26.70 26.69
CA LEU A 52 -2.49 -27.73 27.66
C LEU A 52 -1.80 -28.87 26.91
N PHE A 53 -0.50 -29.02 27.09
CA PHE A 53 0.28 -30.04 26.40
C PHE A 53 0.35 -31.36 27.18
N ILE A 54 -0.07 -32.46 26.54
CA ILE A 54 0.08 -33.83 27.05
C ILE A 54 1.11 -34.56 26.16
N PRO A 55 2.29 -34.94 26.70
CA PRO A 55 3.38 -35.50 25.89
C PRO A 55 3.13 -36.92 25.39
N ILE A 56 2.21 -37.67 26.02
CA ILE A 56 1.91 -39.06 25.70
C ILE A 56 0.52 -39.11 25.05
N GLU A 57 0.46 -39.42 23.76
CA GLU A 57 -0.81 -39.44 23.00
C GLU A 57 -1.80 -40.47 23.53
N ALA A 58 -1.33 -41.66 23.90
CA ALA A 58 -2.19 -42.70 24.47
C ALA A 58 -2.82 -42.27 25.81
N ALA A 59 -2.11 -41.47 26.61
CA ALA A 59 -2.64 -40.91 27.86
C ALA A 59 -3.72 -39.84 27.61
N PHE A 60 -3.60 -39.10 26.51
CA PHE A 60 -4.64 -38.20 26.03
C PHE A 60 -5.88 -39.03 25.62
N VAL A 61 -5.74 -39.98 24.69
CA VAL A 61 -6.86 -40.77 24.17
C VAL A 61 -7.65 -41.45 25.29
N VAL A 62 -6.94 -42.13 26.20
CA VAL A 62 -7.55 -42.86 27.33
C VAL A 62 -8.32 -41.92 28.27
N ALA A 63 -7.81 -40.73 28.55
CA ALA A 63 -8.50 -39.77 29.42
C ALA A 63 -9.82 -39.27 28.80
N PHE A 64 -9.80 -38.92 27.51
CA PHE A 64 -10.99 -38.41 26.82
C PHE A 64 -12.01 -39.50 26.48
N GLN A 65 -11.59 -40.76 26.35
CA GLN A 65 -12.50 -41.90 26.28
C GLN A 65 -13.17 -42.18 27.63
N GLY A 66 -12.45 -41.98 28.74
CA GLY A 66 -12.98 -42.20 30.09
C GLY A 66 -13.91 -41.10 30.59
N ASP A 67 -13.82 -39.88 30.05
CA ASP A 67 -14.75 -38.78 30.32
C ASP A 67 -14.90 -37.84 29.11
N GLU A 68 -16.00 -37.96 28.37
CA GLU A 68 -16.30 -37.13 27.21
C GLU A 68 -16.50 -35.64 27.57
N LYS A 69 -16.91 -35.33 28.81
CA LYS A 69 -17.13 -33.94 29.24
C LYS A 69 -15.84 -33.16 29.41
N LEU A 70 -14.72 -33.85 29.61
CA LEU A 70 -13.42 -33.23 29.82
C LEU A 70 -13.03 -32.29 28.66
N PHE A 71 -13.46 -32.59 27.43
CA PHE A 71 -13.19 -31.75 26.26
C PHE A 71 -14.01 -30.46 26.28
N SER A 72 -15.31 -30.57 26.55
CA SER A 72 -16.20 -29.42 26.69
C SER A 72 -15.77 -28.52 27.85
N ASP A 73 -15.45 -29.11 29.00
CA ASP A 73 -14.95 -28.38 30.18
C ASP A 73 -13.67 -27.60 29.86
N ALA A 74 -12.71 -28.23 29.18
CA ALA A 74 -11.48 -27.56 28.75
C ALA A 74 -11.79 -26.36 27.85
N PHE A 75 -12.67 -26.55 26.86
CA PHE A 75 -13.02 -25.51 25.89
C PHE A 75 -13.77 -24.33 26.53
N GLU A 76 -14.70 -24.58 27.46
CA GLU A 76 -15.40 -23.53 28.23
C GLU A 76 -14.43 -22.69 29.04
N HIS A 77 -13.35 -23.31 29.54
CA HIS A 77 -12.26 -22.64 30.23
C HIS A 77 -11.19 -22.04 29.29
N LYS A 78 -11.45 -21.97 27.97
CA LYS A 78 -10.52 -21.48 26.95
C LYS A 78 -9.19 -22.24 26.91
N ILE A 79 -9.23 -23.53 27.21
CA ILE A 79 -8.07 -24.42 27.19
C ILE A 79 -8.22 -25.42 26.07
N VAL A 80 -7.21 -25.47 25.20
CA VAL A 80 -7.14 -26.45 24.13
C VAL A 80 -6.09 -27.48 24.52
N VAL A 81 -6.53 -28.72 24.70
CA VAL A 81 -5.64 -29.83 24.99
C VAL A 81 -4.95 -30.28 23.70
N VAL A 82 -3.63 -30.37 23.74
CA VAL A 82 -2.80 -30.69 22.59
C VAL A 82 -1.78 -31.77 22.95
N THR A 83 -1.39 -32.54 21.94
CA THR A 83 -0.36 -33.57 21.93
C THR A 83 0.78 -33.14 21.01
N PRO A 84 1.93 -33.85 20.93
CA PRO A 84 3.03 -33.44 20.05
C PRO A 84 2.62 -33.19 18.59
N THR A 85 1.76 -34.05 18.03
CA THR A 85 1.27 -33.93 16.65
C THR A 85 0.33 -32.74 16.46
N THR A 86 -0.63 -32.57 17.37
CA THR A 86 -1.63 -31.50 17.28
C THR A 86 -1.07 -30.13 17.67
N LEU A 87 -0.09 -30.07 18.58
CA LEU A 87 0.61 -28.84 18.95
C LEU A 87 1.28 -28.22 17.73
N LEU A 88 2.03 -29.00 16.95
CA LEU A 88 2.71 -28.50 15.75
C LEU A 88 1.71 -27.96 14.72
N ALA A 89 0.59 -28.67 14.51
CA ALA A 89 -0.47 -28.23 13.61
C ALA A 89 -1.14 -26.93 14.09
N THR A 90 -1.42 -26.81 15.38
CA THR A 90 -2.00 -25.61 15.98
C THR A 90 -1.05 -24.43 15.90
N LEU A 91 0.24 -24.61 16.21
CA LEU A 91 1.25 -23.54 16.09
C LEU A 91 1.41 -23.05 14.65
N ARG A 92 1.45 -23.95 13.67
CA ARG A 92 1.47 -23.58 12.24
C ARG A 92 0.21 -22.82 11.83
N THR A 93 -0.94 -23.22 12.36
CA THR A 93 -2.21 -22.51 12.13
C THR A 93 -2.13 -21.08 12.68
N ILE A 94 -1.65 -20.91 13.90
CA ILE A 94 -1.46 -19.58 14.52
C ILE A 94 -0.48 -18.73 13.70
N GLU A 95 0.66 -19.29 13.29
CA GLU A 95 1.63 -18.60 12.45
C GLU A 95 1.02 -18.14 11.11
N ASN A 96 0.24 -19.02 10.47
CA ASN A 96 -0.45 -18.71 9.23
C ASN A 96 -1.49 -17.59 9.42
N ILE A 97 -2.25 -17.60 10.53
CA ILE A 97 -3.21 -16.54 10.87
C ILE A 97 -2.47 -15.20 11.01
N TRP A 98 -1.38 -15.14 11.77
CA TRP A 98 -0.60 -13.91 11.90
C TRP A 98 0.06 -13.45 10.60
N ARG A 99 0.49 -14.38 9.74
CA ARG A 99 1.01 -14.04 8.42
C ARG A 99 -0.09 -13.42 7.56
N PHE A 100 -1.28 -14.02 7.57
CA PHE A 100 -2.44 -13.52 6.82
C PHE A 100 -2.87 -12.14 7.33
N GLU A 101 -2.94 -11.94 8.64
CA GLU A 101 -3.29 -10.65 9.24
C GLU A 101 -2.30 -9.55 8.83
N ARG A 102 -0.98 -9.81 8.92
CA ARG A 102 0.05 -8.86 8.47
C ARG A 102 -0.02 -8.57 6.98
N GLN A 103 -0.30 -9.58 6.15
CA GLN A 103 -0.47 -9.38 4.71
C GLN A 103 -1.68 -8.51 4.40
N ASN A 104 -2.80 -8.73 5.09
CA ASN A 104 -4.02 -7.94 4.90
C ASN A 104 -3.81 -6.47 5.30
N GLU A 105 -3.16 -6.22 6.44
CA GLU A 105 -2.83 -4.87 6.87
C GLU A 105 -1.90 -4.16 5.87
N ASN A 106 -0.86 -4.85 5.40
CA ASN A 106 0.04 -4.31 4.37
C ASN A 106 -0.70 -4.02 3.06
N ALA A 107 -1.61 -4.89 2.62
CA ALA A 107 -2.41 -4.68 1.43
C ALA A 107 -3.28 -3.41 1.55
N ARG A 108 -3.89 -3.19 2.72
CA ARG A 108 -4.67 -1.98 3.00
C ARG A 108 -3.80 -0.72 2.95
N ILE A 109 -2.62 -0.76 3.55
CA ILE A 109 -1.65 0.34 3.50
C ILE A 109 -1.21 0.63 2.06
N ILE A 110 -0.92 -0.41 1.28
CA ILE A 110 -0.54 -0.29 -0.13
C ILE A 110 -1.67 0.36 -0.93
N ALA A 111 -2.92 -0.09 -0.77
CA ALA A 111 -4.07 0.47 -1.46
C ALA A 111 -4.26 1.96 -1.15
N ASN A 112 -4.17 2.34 0.13
CA ASN A 112 -4.27 3.74 0.55
C ASN A 112 -3.14 4.60 -0.06
N LYS A 113 -1.90 4.11 -0.03
CA LYS A 113 -0.77 4.81 -0.65
C LYS A 113 -0.90 4.92 -2.16
N ALA A 114 -1.37 3.87 -2.83
CA ALA A 114 -1.59 3.86 -4.27
C ALA A 114 -2.64 4.90 -4.68
N GLY A 115 -3.74 5.02 -3.93
CA GLY A 115 -4.75 6.07 -4.13
C GLY A 115 -4.15 7.47 -4.01
N ALA A 116 -3.39 7.73 -2.93
CA ALA A 116 -2.73 9.03 -2.74
C ALA A 116 -1.70 9.37 -3.84
N ILE A 117 -1.00 8.36 -4.38
CA ILE A 117 -0.08 8.54 -5.51
C ILE A 117 -0.86 8.88 -6.78
N HIS A 118 -1.96 8.18 -7.05
CA HIS A 118 -2.82 8.44 -8.19
C HIS A 118 -3.36 9.88 -8.18
N ASP A 119 -3.88 10.34 -7.03
CA ASP A 119 -4.40 11.71 -6.91
C ASP A 119 -3.31 12.77 -7.16
N LYS A 120 -2.09 12.55 -6.63
CA LYS A 120 -0.94 13.42 -6.90
C LYS A 120 -0.55 13.43 -8.37
N LEU A 121 -0.60 12.27 -9.04
CA LEU A 121 -0.31 12.18 -10.46
C LEU A 121 -1.34 12.96 -11.28
N CYS A 122 -2.63 12.84 -10.97
CA CYS A 122 -3.68 13.62 -11.62
C CYS A 122 -3.47 15.12 -11.44
N GLY A 123 -3.14 15.58 -10.22
CA GLY A 123 -2.80 16.98 -9.98
C GLY A 123 -1.60 17.46 -10.79
N PHE A 124 -0.54 16.63 -10.86
CA PHE A 124 0.64 16.95 -11.65
C PHE A 124 0.33 17.06 -13.15
N VAL A 125 -0.50 16.17 -13.71
CA VAL A 125 -0.94 16.24 -15.10
C VAL A 125 -1.69 17.53 -15.38
N GLN A 126 -2.61 17.94 -14.50
CA GLN A 126 -3.33 19.21 -14.64
C GLN A 126 -2.38 20.42 -14.63
N ASP A 127 -1.35 20.39 -13.80
CA ASP A 127 -0.35 21.45 -13.76
C ASP A 127 0.49 21.48 -15.06
N MET A 128 0.82 20.32 -15.63
CA MET A 128 1.48 20.26 -16.94
C MET A 128 0.60 20.78 -18.08
N GLU A 129 -0.70 20.47 -18.07
CA GLU A 129 -1.66 21.01 -19.06
C GLU A 129 -1.74 22.53 -18.97
N LYS A 130 -1.81 23.10 -17.77
CA LYS A 130 -1.79 24.56 -17.56
C LYS A 130 -0.53 25.20 -18.11
N ILE A 131 0.64 24.57 -17.90
CA ILE A 131 1.91 25.05 -18.45
C ILE A 131 1.85 25.05 -19.99
N GLY A 132 1.31 23.99 -20.61
CA GLY A 132 1.13 23.94 -22.07
C GLY A 132 0.35 25.15 -22.61
N VAL A 133 -0.79 25.47 -21.99
CA VAL A 133 -1.62 26.64 -22.37
C VAL A 133 -0.86 27.97 -22.19
N GLN A 134 -0.08 28.09 -21.11
CA GLN A 134 0.72 29.29 -20.87
C GLN A 134 1.84 29.45 -21.90
N VAL A 135 2.48 28.36 -22.32
CA VAL A 135 3.50 28.37 -23.38
C VAL A 135 2.89 28.82 -24.71
N ASP A 136 1.71 28.30 -25.08
CA ASP A 136 1.01 28.74 -26.29
C ASP A 136 0.66 30.23 -26.25
N THR A 137 0.23 30.72 -25.08
CA THR A 137 -0.09 32.13 -24.87
C THR A 137 1.15 33.00 -24.98
N LEU A 138 2.27 32.56 -24.39
CA LEU A 138 3.56 33.22 -24.51
C LEU A 138 4.00 33.29 -25.98
N HIS A 139 3.89 32.18 -26.71
CA HIS A 139 4.26 32.11 -28.12
C HIS A 139 3.44 33.10 -28.97
N ARG A 140 2.12 33.12 -28.82
CA ARG A 140 1.24 34.09 -29.52
C ARG A 140 1.57 35.54 -29.18
N THR A 141 1.89 35.82 -27.91
CA THR A 141 2.28 37.16 -27.47
C THR A 141 3.60 37.58 -28.11
N TYR A 142 4.57 36.66 -28.16
CA TYR A 142 5.85 36.85 -28.82
C TYR A 142 5.68 37.10 -30.32
N GLU A 143 4.91 36.27 -31.02
CA GLU A 143 4.61 36.44 -32.44
C GLU A 143 3.91 37.77 -32.73
N GLY A 144 2.93 38.16 -31.90
CA GLY A 144 2.25 39.44 -32.02
C GLY A 144 3.19 40.64 -31.82
N ALA A 145 4.14 40.55 -30.88
CA ALA A 145 5.17 41.56 -30.67
C ALA A 145 6.14 41.64 -31.85
N MET A 146 6.59 40.49 -32.37
CA MET A 146 7.45 40.41 -33.54
C MET A 146 6.74 40.92 -34.80
N GLY A 147 5.45 40.66 -34.96
CA GLY A 147 4.60 41.21 -36.02
C GLY A 147 4.59 42.74 -36.02
N LYS A 148 4.41 43.37 -34.86
CA LYS A 148 4.46 44.84 -34.73
C LYS A 148 5.86 45.40 -34.99
N LEU A 149 6.90 44.66 -34.61
CA LEU A 149 8.28 45.09 -34.76
C LEU A 149 8.77 44.99 -36.21
N SER A 150 8.63 43.82 -36.84
CA SER A 150 9.34 43.48 -38.10
C SER A 150 8.49 42.82 -39.19
N THR A 151 7.52 41.96 -38.90
CA THR A 151 6.89 41.12 -39.95
C THR A 151 5.50 41.57 -40.43
N GLY A 152 4.81 42.43 -39.69
CA GLY A 152 3.45 42.87 -40.01
C GLY A 152 3.36 44.01 -41.02
N LYS A 153 2.19 44.16 -41.67
CA LYS A 153 1.88 45.33 -42.52
C LYS A 153 1.90 46.61 -41.67
N GLY A 154 2.82 47.52 -42.00
CA GLY A 154 3.03 48.76 -41.24
C GLY A 154 3.87 48.59 -39.97
N ASN A 155 4.75 47.57 -39.92
CA ASN A 155 5.65 47.34 -38.79
C ASN A 155 6.56 48.55 -38.48
N LEU A 156 7.00 48.64 -37.23
CA LEU A 156 7.75 49.77 -36.69
C LEU A 156 9.10 49.97 -37.38
N ILE A 157 9.79 48.89 -37.77
CA ILE A 157 11.06 48.99 -38.51
C ILE A 157 10.84 49.68 -39.85
N ARG A 158 9.80 49.27 -40.60
CA ARG A 158 9.46 49.88 -41.90
C ARG A 158 9.06 51.34 -41.76
N GLN A 159 8.24 51.67 -40.76
CA GLN A 159 7.85 53.05 -40.48
C GLN A 159 9.05 53.91 -40.09
N ALA A 160 9.97 53.39 -39.28
CA ALA A 160 11.19 54.09 -38.91
C ALA A 160 12.12 54.31 -40.11
N SER A 161 12.28 53.32 -41.00
CA SER A 161 13.09 53.46 -42.22
C SER A 161 12.51 54.50 -43.17
N GLN A 162 11.20 54.45 -43.46
CA GLN A 162 10.51 55.44 -44.30
C GLN A 162 10.63 56.87 -43.73
N LEU A 163 10.60 57.02 -42.40
CA LEU A 163 10.75 58.33 -41.75
C LEU A 163 12.17 58.90 -41.93
N VAL A 164 13.20 58.05 -41.91
CA VAL A 164 14.59 58.47 -42.19
C VAL A 164 14.74 58.88 -43.66
N GLU A 165 14.14 58.13 -44.61
CA GLU A 165 14.13 58.48 -46.04
C GLU A 165 13.46 59.83 -46.31
N LEU A 166 12.39 60.16 -45.57
CA LEU A 166 11.69 61.44 -45.65
C LEU A 166 12.45 62.61 -44.99
N GLY A 167 13.68 62.39 -44.50
CA GLY A 167 14.58 63.45 -44.03
C GLY A 167 14.60 63.68 -42.51
N ALA A 168 14.10 62.74 -41.70
CA ALA A 168 14.20 62.86 -40.25
C ALA A 168 15.66 62.72 -39.76
N LYS A 169 16.13 63.67 -38.94
CA LYS A 169 17.49 63.67 -38.38
C LYS A 169 17.63 62.62 -37.26
N THR A 170 18.22 61.45 -37.57
CA THR A 170 18.49 60.40 -36.58
C THR A 170 19.99 60.23 -36.28
N LYS A 171 20.36 60.08 -34.99
CA LYS A 171 21.76 59.88 -34.56
C LYS A 171 22.24 58.42 -34.54
N LYS A 172 21.33 57.44 -34.60
CA LYS A 172 21.65 55.99 -34.61
C LYS A 172 20.77 55.29 -35.64
N THR A 173 21.34 54.37 -36.41
CA THR A 173 20.67 53.56 -37.44
C THR A 173 20.37 52.15 -36.94
N LEU A 174 19.29 51.56 -37.44
CA LEU A 174 18.91 50.18 -37.16
C LEU A 174 19.92 49.20 -37.79
N PRO A 175 20.15 48.02 -37.18
CA PRO A 175 21.05 47.00 -37.73
C PRO A 175 20.58 46.52 -39.11
N SER A 176 21.52 46.42 -40.06
CA SER A 176 21.25 46.07 -41.47
C SER A 176 20.65 44.68 -41.68
N THR A 177 20.87 43.73 -40.77
CA THR A 177 20.35 42.36 -40.86
C THR A 177 18.82 42.25 -40.74
N LEU A 178 18.17 43.21 -40.07
CA LEU A 178 16.71 43.28 -39.95
C LEU A 178 16.04 44.03 -41.10
N LEU A 179 16.82 44.73 -41.91
CA LEU A 179 16.37 45.48 -43.09
C LEU A 179 16.41 44.59 -44.34
N SER A 180 17.49 43.81 -44.51
CA SER A 180 17.70 42.95 -45.68
C SER A 180 16.74 41.75 -45.79
N SER A 181 16.18 41.28 -44.67
CA SER A 181 15.22 40.17 -44.65
C SER A 181 13.79 40.60 -45.05
N GLN A 182 13.56 41.89 -45.30
CA GLN A 182 12.24 42.42 -45.71
C GLN A 182 12.14 42.74 -47.21
N ASP A 183 13.23 43.19 -47.85
CA ASP A 183 13.22 43.51 -49.29
C ASP A 183 12.92 42.28 -50.17
N GLU A 184 13.33 41.08 -49.73
CA GLU A 184 12.99 39.83 -50.42
C GLU A 184 11.51 39.43 -50.28
N ASN A 185 10.83 39.86 -49.20
CA ASN A 185 9.44 39.46 -48.93
C ASN A 185 8.41 40.44 -49.53
N SER A 186 8.80 41.66 -49.89
CA SER A 186 7.97 42.61 -50.63
C SER A 186 7.93 42.34 -52.14
N ASN A 187 9.01 41.79 -52.73
CA ASN A 187 9.05 41.52 -54.17
C ASN A 187 8.16 40.35 -54.62
N HIS A 188 7.77 39.43 -53.73
CA HIS A 188 6.90 38.30 -54.09
C HIS A 188 5.39 38.60 -53.99
N ALA A 189 4.98 39.69 -53.34
CA ALA A 189 3.55 40.02 -53.20
C ALA A 189 2.99 40.78 -54.42
N ASP A 190 3.84 41.48 -55.18
CA ASP A 190 3.41 42.32 -56.32
C ASP A 190 3.44 41.57 -57.68
N GLU A 191 4.00 40.35 -57.74
CA GLU A 191 4.06 39.55 -59.00
C GLU A 191 2.82 38.66 -59.25
N GLN A 192 1.91 38.49 -58.27
CA GLN A 192 0.71 37.64 -58.44
C GLN A 192 -0.55 38.37 -58.91
N ASP A 193 -0.57 39.72 -58.93
CA ASP A 193 -1.74 40.53 -59.31
C ASP A 193 -1.73 41.02 -60.78
N HIS A 194 -0.86 40.48 -61.65
CA HIS A 194 -0.74 40.90 -63.06
C HIS A 194 -0.85 39.77 -64.10
N ILE A 195 -1.44 38.62 -63.72
CA ILE A 195 -1.82 37.58 -64.69
C ILE A 195 -3.31 37.24 -64.52
N GLU A 196 -4.16 38.05 -65.14
CA GLU A 196 -5.48 37.65 -65.67
C GLU A 196 -5.58 38.06 -67.14
#